data_AF-A0A9P8VQ44-F1
#
_entry.id   AF-A0A9P8VQ44-F1
#
_cell.length_a   1.000
_cell.length_b   1.000
_cell.length_c   1.000
_cell.angle_alpha   90.00
_cell.angle_beta   90.00
_cell.angle_gamma   90.00
#
_symmetry.space_group_name_H-M   'P 1'
#
loop_
_entity.id
_entity.type
_entity.pdbx_description
1 polymer ?
#
loop_
_entity_poly.entity_id
_entity_poly.type
_entity_poly.pdbx_seq_one_letter_code
_entity_poly.pdbx_strand_id
1 'polypeptide(L)'
;RIKVAILDTGIDIKHPNIYLERRRILKHESFIDGDATVDASGHGTHIAGIVLDLTTNVDLCIAKFVSQPLEGNQTCADMRKALQRARLDWKVNMISLSFGFSKVGPNDPIQKEIEKCLNDNIVVFASASNDGGNRPRTYPGNYHRVLCIHSATGVGDGSSFSPTPETDARDHNFSAVGECVKSCWPVKEPLTADKYKHMSGTSFATPVAVSIAAFMVGYIQRKMPNYDWNVEPLSPEGIQIIFRMMSRGNKRDGYDWISPQWFFTKNIEGKIQQDLIQELRGYPKATDAKSMETK
;
A
#
# COMPACT_ATOMS: atom_id res chain seq x y z
N ARG A 1 4.50 -6.95 -14.42
CA ARG A 1 3.61 -6.98 -13.23
C ARG A 1 4.23 -6.11 -12.16
N ILE A 2 3.42 -5.53 -11.29
CA ILE A 2 3.89 -4.64 -10.21
C ILE A 2 4.38 -5.53 -9.06
N LYS A 3 5.60 -5.30 -8.59
CA LYS A 3 6.14 -6.03 -7.44
C LYS A 3 5.83 -5.27 -6.16
N VAL A 4 5.18 -5.91 -5.21
CA VAL A 4 4.84 -5.33 -3.91
C VAL A 4 5.51 -6.13 -2.80
N ALA A 5 6.33 -5.48 -1.98
CA ALA A 5 6.82 -6.10 -0.75
C ALA A 5 5.81 -5.92 0.39
N ILE A 6 5.50 -7.00 1.10
CA ILE A 6 4.78 -6.96 2.38
C ILE A 6 5.80 -7.30 3.45
N LEU A 7 6.11 -6.33 4.30
CA LEU A 7 6.95 -6.54 5.48
C LEU A 7 6.01 -6.75 6.66
N ASP A 8 5.89 -7.98 7.16
CA ASP A 8 4.90 -8.31 8.19
C ASP A 8 5.27 -9.60 8.95
N THR A 9 4.27 -10.34 9.46
CA THR A 9 4.43 -11.57 10.25
C THR A 9 4.70 -12.84 9.43
N GLY A 10 4.79 -12.72 8.10
CA GLY A 10 4.91 -13.81 7.14
C GLY A 10 3.63 -14.05 6.37
N ILE A 11 3.51 -15.22 5.75
CA ILE A 11 2.33 -15.65 4.99
C ILE A 11 2.08 -17.15 5.23
N ASP A 12 0.84 -17.57 5.45
CA ASP A 12 0.48 -18.99 5.33
C ASP A 12 0.38 -19.39 3.85
N ILE A 13 1.49 -19.87 3.29
CA ILE A 13 1.53 -20.25 1.86
C ILE A 13 0.68 -21.49 1.53
N LYS A 14 0.29 -22.26 2.56
CA LYS A 14 -0.54 -23.46 2.40
C LYS A 14 -2.03 -23.13 2.47
N HIS A 15 -2.40 -21.90 2.85
CA HIS A 15 -3.77 -21.44 2.80
C HIS A 15 -4.35 -21.67 1.38
N PRO A 16 -5.52 -22.33 1.23
CA PRO A 16 -6.01 -22.77 -0.09
C PRO A 16 -6.07 -21.67 -1.16
N ASN A 17 -6.55 -20.47 -0.84
CA ASN A 17 -6.60 -19.37 -1.80
C ASN A 17 -5.21 -18.83 -2.14
N ILE A 18 -4.31 -18.76 -1.16
CA ILE A 18 -2.95 -18.29 -1.40
C ILE A 18 -2.19 -19.32 -2.23
N TYR A 19 -2.43 -20.61 -2.00
CA TYR A 19 -1.85 -21.69 -2.79
C TYR A 19 -2.31 -21.67 -4.26
N LEU A 20 -3.57 -21.32 -4.53
CA LEU A 20 -4.06 -21.11 -5.90
C LEU A 20 -3.29 -19.96 -6.58
N GLU A 21 -2.98 -18.92 -5.82
CA GLU A 21 -2.27 -17.72 -6.28
C GLU A 21 -0.74 -17.80 -6.11
N ARG A 22 -0.18 -18.95 -5.72
CA ARG A 22 1.26 -19.10 -5.37
C ARG A 22 2.25 -18.62 -6.41
N ARG A 23 1.85 -18.58 -7.70
CA ARG A 23 2.68 -18.03 -8.79
C ARG A 23 2.89 -16.52 -8.66
N ARG A 24 2.03 -15.82 -7.93
CA ARG A 24 2.16 -14.41 -7.58
C ARG A 24 2.93 -14.20 -6.29
N ILE A 25 3.29 -15.24 -5.54
CA ILE A 25 4.25 -15.13 -4.43
C ILE A 25 5.65 -15.32 -5.01
N LEU A 26 6.28 -14.22 -5.41
CA LEU A 26 7.52 -14.25 -6.20
C LEU A 26 8.77 -14.53 -5.35
N LYS A 27 8.81 -13.95 -4.15
CA LYS A 27 9.92 -14.07 -3.19
C LYS A 27 9.36 -14.14 -1.78
N HIS A 28 10.06 -14.82 -0.88
CA HIS A 28 9.79 -14.76 0.54
C HIS A 28 11.08 -15.01 1.33
N GLU A 29 11.26 -14.30 2.44
CA GLU A 29 12.41 -14.44 3.33
C GLU A 29 12.07 -14.02 4.74
N SER A 30 12.59 -14.77 5.72
CA SER A 30 12.49 -14.42 7.13
C SER A 30 13.78 -13.72 7.58
N PHE A 31 13.61 -12.60 8.27
CA PHE A 31 14.69 -11.83 8.90
C PHE A 31 14.76 -12.06 10.41
N ILE A 32 13.89 -12.93 10.92
CA ILE A 32 13.86 -13.47 12.27
C ILE A 32 13.85 -15.00 12.21
N ASP A 33 13.93 -15.67 13.35
CA ASP A 33 13.84 -17.13 13.41
C ASP A 33 12.51 -17.66 12.82
N GLY A 34 12.61 -18.73 12.03
CA GLY A 34 11.48 -19.39 11.36
C GLY A 34 11.42 -19.13 9.85
N ASP A 35 10.34 -19.57 9.22
CA ASP A 35 10.10 -19.43 7.79
C ASP A 35 9.08 -18.31 7.51
N ALA A 36 9.31 -17.52 6.47
CA ALA A 36 8.38 -16.50 6.00
C ALA A 36 7.08 -17.10 5.45
N THR A 37 7.09 -18.38 5.05
CA THR A 37 5.89 -19.11 4.61
C THR A 37 5.06 -19.70 5.77
N VAL A 38 5.40 -19.34 7.00
CA VAL A 38 4.64 -19.71 8.19
C VAL A 38 4.29 -18.45 8.97
N ASP A 39 2.99 -18.19 9.09
CA ASP A 39 2.45 -17.05 9.84
C ASP A 39 1.53 -17.54 10.95
N ALA A 40 2.05 -17.56 12.18
CA ALA A 40 1.28 -17.96 13.35
C ALA A 40 0.39 -16.81 13.90
N SER A 41 0.68 -15.57 13.51
CA SER A 41 -0.10 -14.41 13.94
C SER A 41 -1.35 -14.23 13.08
N GLY A 42 -1.20 -14.42 11.77
CA GLY A 42 -2.26 -14.27 10.77
C GLY A 42 -2.38 -12.88 10.16
N HIS A 43 -1.70 -11.88 10.74
CA HIS A 43 -1.73 -10.50 10.26
C HIS A 43 -1.16 -10.38 8.84
N GLY A 44 0.04 -10.90 8.58
CA GLY A 44 0.66 -10.88 7.26
C GLY A 44 -0.10 -11.72 6.23
N THR A 45 -0.66 -12.86 6.63
CA THR A 45 -1.54 -13.69 5.76
C THR A 45 -2.78 -12.93 5.33
N HIS A 46 -3.40 -12.19 6.26
CA HIS A 46 -4.58 -11.37 5.98
C HIS A 46 -4.25 -10.23 5.02
N ILE A 47 -3.17 -9.50 5.26
CA ILE A 47 -2.68 -8.42 4.38
C ILE A 47 -2.35 -8.93 2.98
N ALA A 48 -1.63 -10.05 2.88
CA ALA A 48 -1.31 -10.67 1.59
C ALA A 48 -2.58 -11.11 0.86
N GLY A 49 -3.54 -11.70 1.58
CA GLY A 49 -4.85 -12.06 1.04
C GLY A 49 -5.59 -10.86 0.44
N ILE A 50 -5.62 -9.71 1.12
CA ILE A 50 -6.25 -8.47 0.60
C ILE A 50 -5.65 -8.09 -0.76
N VAL A 51 -4.32 -8.03 -0.86
CA VAL A 51 -3.66 -7.64 -2.11
C VAL A 51 -3.90 -8.68 -3.21
N LEU A 52 -3.85 -9.97 -2.88
CA LEU A 52 -4.09 -11.04 -3.84
C LEU A 52 -5.54 -11.06 -4.35
N ASP A 53 -6.52 -10.79 -3.50
CA ASP A 53 -7.94 -10.79 -3.87
C ASP A 53 -8.32 -9.55 -4.68
N LEU A 54 -7.75 -8.38 -4.35
CA LEU A 54 -8.08 -7.11 -5.02
C LEU A 54 -7.28 -6.86 -6.30
N THR A 55 -6.25 -7.65 -6.59
CA THR A 55 -5.38 -7.42 -7.76
C THR A 55 -5.05 -8.71 -8.50
N THR A 56 -4.86 -8.60 -9.82
CA THR A 56 -4.45 -9.73 -10.68
C THR A 56 -3.09 -9.50 -11.36
N ASN A 57 -2.57 -8.28 -11.30
CA ASN A 57 -1.34 -7.82 -11.94
C ASN A 57 -0.18 -7.55 -10.95
N VAL A 58 -0.34 -7.93 -9.68
CA VAL A 58 0.66 -7.80 -8.62
C VAL A 58 1.33 -9.13 -8.33
N ASP A 59 2.66 -9.10 -8.22
CA ASP A 59 3.44 -10.18 -7.63
C ASP A 59 3.96 -9.72 -6.26
N LEU A 60 3.72 -10.52 -5.22
CA LEU A 60 4.09 -10.26 -3.83
C LEU A 60 5.51 -10.78 -3.52
N CYS A 61 6.23 -10.00 -2.71
CA CYS A 61 7.46 -10.41 -2.06
C CYS A 61 7.25 -10.33 -0.53
N ILE A 62 7.35 -11.44 0.19
CA ILE A 62 6.99 -11.51 1.61
C ILE A 62 8.24 -11.45 2.48
N ALA A 63 8.40 -10.40 3.26
CA ALA A 63 9.47 -10.26 4.22
C ALA A 63 8.91 -10.44 5.64
N LYS A 64 9.17 -11.59 6.25
CA LYS A 64 8.83 -11.80 7.66
C LYS A 64 9.91 -11.16 8.52
N PHE A 65 9.57 -10.13 9.28
CA PHE A 65 10.54 -9.46 10.16
C PHE A 65 10.08 -9.38 11.62
N VAL A 66 8.85 -9.82 11.89
CA VAL A 66 8.25 -9.91 13.23
C VAL A 66 7.41 -11.18 13.35
N SER A 67 7.21 -11.69 14.56
CA SER A 67 6.33 -12.86 14.80
C SER A 67 4.90 -12.47 15.18
N GLN A 68 4.72 -11.24 15.67
CA GLN A 68 3.44 -10.63 16.03
C GLN A 68 3.46 -9.17 15.58
N PRO A 69 2.30 -8.53 15.36
CA PRO A 69 2.22 -7.12 15.00
C PRO A 69 2.92 -6.28 16.08
N LEU A 70 3.64 -5.25 15.65
CA LEU A 70 4.34 -4.36 16.58
C LEU A 70 3.33 -3.48 17.30
N GLU A 71 3.36 -3.51 18.63
CA GLU A 71 2.72 -2.53 19.50
C GLU A 71 3.82 -1.76 20.26
N GLY A 72 3.94 -0.45 20.01
CA GLY A 72 4.85 0.43 20.78
C GLY A 72 6.27 0.61 20.22
N ASN A 73 7.26 0.87 21.11
CA ASN A 73 8.62 1.36 20.76
C ASN A 73 9.60 0.24 20.34
N GLN A 74 9.18 -0.67 19.48
CA GLN A 74 10.06 -1.73 18.99
C GLN A 74 10.57 -1.39 17.60
N THR A 75 11.80 -0.89 17.54
CA THR A 75 12.50 -0.61 16.29
C THR A 75 13.51 -1.72 16.05
N CYS A 76 13.22 -2.60 15.10
CA CYS A 76 13.98 -3.83 14.89
C CYS A 76 15.02 -3.67 13.78
N ALA A 77 16.28 -4.04 14.05
CA ALA A 77 17.35 -4.07 13.03
C ALA A 77 16.97 -4.95 11.81
N ASP A 78 16.08 -5.92 12.00
CA ASP A 78 15.61 -6.82 10.97
C ASP A 78 14.64 -6.14 9.99
N MET A 79 13.89 -5.12 10.42
CA MET A 79 13.10 -4.28 9.50
C MET A 79 14.01 -3.57 8.49
N ARG A 80 15.15 -3.03 8.95
CA ARG A 80 16.11 -2.39 8.06
C ARG A 80 16.66 -3.36 7.02
N LYS A 81 16.99 -4.60 7.42
CA LYS A 81 17.45 -5.65 6.50
C LYS A 81 16.35 -6.03 5.51
N ALA A 82 15.10 -6.13 5.97
CA ALA A 82 13.94 -6.42 5.12
C ALA A 82 13.71 -5.31 4.07
N LEU A 83 13.79 -4.04 4.47
CA LEU A 83 13.73 -2.90 3.55
C LEU A 83 14.87 -2.94 2.52
N GLN A 84 16.10 -3.24 2.97
CA GLN A 84 17.25 -3.41 2.08
C GLN A 84 17.03 -4.53 1.07
N ARG A 85 16.53 -5.68 1.52
CA ARG A 85 16.23 -6.81 0.64
C ARG A 85 15.17 -6.45 -0.40
N ALA A 86 14.09 -5.77 0.03
CA ALA A 86 13.02 -5.33 -0.85
C ALA A 86 13.53 -4.36 -1.93
N ARG A 87 14.39 -3.41 -1.54
CA ARG A 87 14.94 -2.38 -2.44
C ARG A 87 16.04 -2.90 -3.37
N LEU A 88 17.07 -3.54 -2.82
CA LEU A 88 18.30 -3.85 -3.56
C LEU A 88 18.19 -5.14 -4.37
N ASP A 89 17.67 -6.21 -3.76
CA ASP A 89 17.64 -7.54 -4.37
C ASP A 89 16.32 -7.81 -5.09
N TRP A 90 15.19 -7.57 -4.40
CA TRP A 90 13.87 -7.82 -4.99
C TRP A 90 13.45 -6.71 -5.94
N LYS A 91 14.01 -5.50 -5.78
CA LYS A 91 13.74 -4.31 -6.62
C LYS A 91 12.24 -4.09 -6.80
N VAL A 92 11.52 -4.06 -5.69
CA VAL A 92 10.06 -3.92 -5.69
C VAL A 92 9.65 -2.51 -6.12
N ASN A 93 8.40 -2.37 -6.56
CA ASN A 93 7.84 -1.07 -6.93
C ASN A 93 7.12 -0.40 -5.76
N MET A 94 6.55 -1.20 -4.86
CA MET A 94 5.82 -0.72 -3.69
C MET A 94 6.17 -1.53 -2.45
N ILE A 95 6.07 -0.92 -1.28
CA ILE A 95 6.25 -1.53 0.03
C ILE A 95 5.03 -1.21 0.89
N SER A 96 4.42 -2.24 1.49
CA SER A 96 3.32 -2.12 2.46
C SER A 96 3.82 -2.36 3.88
N LEU A 97 3.65 -1.36 4.75
CA LEU A 97 4.05 -1.38 6.16
C LEU A 97 2.82 -1.21 7.05
N SER A 98 2.18 -2.31 7.42
CA SER A 98 0.93 -2.29 8.20
C SER A 98 1.17 -2.30 9.72
N PHE A 99 2.15 -1.53 10.16
CA PHE A 99 2.55 -1.40 11.56
C PHE A 99 3.08 0.01 11.82
N GLY A 100 3.24 0.36 13.10
CA GLY A 100 3.84 1.63 13.48
C GLY A 100 4.53 1.57 14.83
N PHE A 101 5.52 2.42 15.02
CA PHE A 101 6.26 2.59 16.26
C PHE A 101 6.56 4.07 16.50
N SER A 102 6.99 4.43 17.71
CA SER A 102 7.42 5.80 17.97
C SER A 102 8.75 6.07 17.28
N LYS A 103 8.88 7.24 16.65
CA LYS A 103 10.11 7.66 15.97
C LYS A 103 11.31 7.60 16.92
N VAL A 104 12.39 6.94 16.50
CA VAL A 104 13.62 6.82 17.28
C VAL A 104 14.58 7.95 16.93
N GLY A 105 14.35 9.12 17.53
CA GLY A 105 15.32 10.23 17.56
C GLY A 105 15.89 10.68 16.20
N PRO A 106 16.93 11.54 16.21
CA PRO A 106 17.70 11.85 15.02
C PRO A 106 18.59 10.66 14.61
N ASN A 107 18.85 10.52 13.30
CA ASN A 107 19.72 9.49 12.71
C ASN A 107 19.19 8.04 12.68
N ASP A 108 17.88 7.82 12.80
CA ASP A 108 17.27 6.49 12.68
C ASP A 108 17.71 5.75 11.38
N PRO A 109 18.40 4.60 11.50
CA PRO A 109 18.79 3.77 10.35
C PRO A 109 17.61 3.30 9.49
N ILE A 110 16.42 3.11 10.08
CA ILE A 110 15.22 2.74 9.32
C ILE A 110 14.75 3.92 8.48
N GLN A 111 14.72 5.13 9.06
CA GLN A 111 14.41 6.35 8.32
C GLN A 111 15.33 6.57 7.12
N LYS A 112 16.64 6.37 7.32
CA LYS A 112 17.61 6.46 6.22
C LYS A 112 17.36 5.43 5.13
N GLU A 113 16.88 4.23 5.47
CA GLU A 113 16.57 3.21 4.47
C GLU A 113 15.24 3.46 3.75
N ILE A 114 14.21 3.95 4.46
CA ILE A 114 12.95 4.39 3.84
C ILE A 114 13.21 5.55 2.87
N GLU A 115 14.04 6.53 3.25
CA GLU A 115 14.45 7.62 2.38
C GLU A 115 15.12 7.11 1.10
N LYS A 116 15.99 6.09 1.20
CA LYS A 116 16.59 5.44 0.02
C LYS A 116 15.55 4.73 -0.84
N CYS A 117 14.56 4.07 -0.25
CA CYS A 117 13.46 3.46 -1.00
C CYS A 117 12.70 4.52 -1.82
N LEU A 118 12.34 5.63 -1.18
CA LEU A 118 11.63 6.73 -1.82
C LEU A 118 12.47 7.40 -2.93
N ASN A 119 13.78 7.52 -2.74
CA ASN A 119 14.69 8.06 -3.76
C ASN A 119 14.94 7.11 -4.93
N ASP A 120 14.78 5.80 -4.73
CA ASP A 120 14.78 4.79 -5.79
C ASP A 120 13.39 4.63 -6.46
N ASN A 121 12.47 5.60 -6.25
CA ASN A 121 11.09 5.60 -6.75
C ASN A 121 10.23 4.42 -6.28
N ILE A 122 10.56 3.83 -5.12
CA ILE A 122 9.73 2.80 -4.49
C ILE A 122 8.66 3.49 -3.64
N VAL A 123 7.39 3.19 -3.91
CA VAL A 123 6.27 3.76 -3.17
C VAL A 123 6.14 3.06 -1.82
N VAL A 124 6.22 3.80 -0.72
CA VAL A 124 6.08 3.24 0.63
C VAL A 124 4.73 3.67 1.20
N PHE A 125 3.92 2.68 1.57
CA PHE A 125 2.64 2.85 2.25
C PHE A 125 2.79 2.42 3.70
N ALA A 126 2.24 3.19 4.63
CA ALA A 126 2.26 2.83 6.04
C ALA A 126 0.95 3.16 6.74
N SER A 127 0.56 2.33 7.69
CA SER A 127 -0.63 2.54 8.51
C SER A 127 -0.47 3.76 9.43
N ALA A 128 -1.54 4.54 9.62
CA ALA A 128 -1.49 5.74 10.44
C ALA A 128 -1.34 5.48 11.96
N SER A 129 -2.00 4.44 12.49
CA SER A 129 -2.11 3.98 13.90
C SER A 129 -3.58 3.64 14.21
N ASN A 130 -3.85 2.98 15.33
CA ASN A 130 -5.20 2.65 15.81
C ASN A 130 -5.48 3.26 17.20
N ASP A 131 -4.71 4.26 17.63
CA ASP A 131 -4.82 4.87 18.97
C ASP A 131 -5.95 5.92 19.09
N GLY A 132 -6.70 6.18 18.02
CA GLY A 132 -7.70 7.23 17.95
C GLY A 132 -7.10 8.61 18.26
N GLY A 133 -7.89 9.49 18.90
CA GLY A 133 -7.42 10.81 19.33
C GLY A 133 -6.39 10.81 20.47
N ASN A 134 -5.96 9.64 20.98
CA ASN A 134 -5.05 9.57 22.12
C ASN A 134 -3.58 9.70 21.73
N ARG A 135 -3.21 9.37 20.48
CA ARG A 135 -1.84 9.49 19.96
C ARG A 135 -1.86 9.96 18.51
N PRO A 136 -0.82 10.69 18.06
CA PRO A 136 -0.71 11.09 16.67
C PRO A 136 -0.38 9.89 15.77
N ARG A 137 -0.24 10.17 14.47
CA ARG A 137 0.29 9.21 13.51
C ARG A 137 1.63 8.63 13.96
N THR A 138 1.79 7.32 13.81
CA THR A 138 3.03 6.63 14.13
C THR A 138 4.02 6.66 12.97
N TYR A 139 5.28 6.39 13.28
CA TYR A 139 6.31 6.20 12.27
C TYR A 139 6.23 4.75 11.73
N PRO A 140 6.39 4.49 10.42
CA PRO A 140 6.81 5.43 9.37
C PRO A 140 5.68 6.22 8.68
N GLY A 141 4.42 6.04 9.06
CA GLY A 141 3.28 6.75 8.45
C GLY A 141 3.40 8.27 8.51
N ASN A 142 4.00 8.83 9.56
CA ASN A 142 4.26 10.27 9.68
C ASN A 142 5.53 10.77 8.97
N TYR A 143 6.24 9.92 8.21
CA TYR A 143 7.43 10.34 7.49
C TYR A 143 7.07 11.01 6.16
N HIS A 144 7.79 12.08 5.81
CA HIS A 144 7.55 12.80 4.56
C HIS A 144 7.72 11.87 3.35
N ARG A 145 6.84 12.01 2.35
CA ARG A 145 6.73 11.16 1.14
C ARG A 145 6.27 9.71 1.37
N VAL A 146 6.14 9.23 2.61
CA VAL A 146 5.42 7.98 2.90
C VAL A 146 3.93 8.25 2.79
N LEU A 147 3.21 7.36 2.11
CA LEU A 147 1.76 7.43 2.00
C LEU A 147 1.14 6.86 3.27
N CYS A 148 0.83 7.76 4.21
CA CYS A 148 0.11 7.44 5.44
C CYS A 148 -1.35 7.07 5.14
N ILE A 149 -1.76 5.86 5.51
CA ILE A 149 -3.11 5.35 5.25
C ILE A 149 -3.90 5.22 6.56
N HIS A 150 -4.98 5.99 6.63
CA HIS A 150 -6.01 5.93 7.65
C HIS A 150 -7.11 4.93 7.29
N SER A 151 -7.90 4.56 8.29
CA SER A 151 -9.01 3.63 8.13
C SER A 151 -10.32 4.38 8.01
N ALA A 152 -11.18 3.87 7.14
CA ALA A 152 -12.56 4.27 7.02
C ALA A 152 -13.47 3.05 6.86
N THR A 153 -14.76 3.27 7.06
CA THR A 153 -15.83 2.30 6.81
C THR A 153 -16.02 2.07 5.31
N GLY A 154 -16.84 1.09 4.94
CA GLY A 154 -17.20 0.81 3.54
C GLY A 154 -17.93 1.96 2.82
N VAL A 155 -18.42 2.96 3.56
CA VAL A 155 -19.10 4.16 3.01
C VAL A 155 -18.24 5.42 3.06
N GLY A 156 -16.99 5.30 3.52
CA GLY A 156 -16.00 6.39 3.52
C GLY A 156 -16.01 7.27 4.77
N ASP A 157 -16.70 6.88 5.84
CA ASP A 157 -16.62 7.57 7.13
C ASP A 157 -15.35 7.14 7.87
N GLY A 158 -14.66 8.09 8.51
CA GLY A 158 -13.42 7.79 9.24
C GLY A 158 -13.65 6.86 10.43
N SER A 159 -12.75 5.87 10.60
CA SER A 159 -12.80 4.96 11.74
C SER A 159 -12.45 5.67 13.03
N SER A 160 -13.16 5.36 14.13
CA SER A 160 -12.95 6.00 15.44
C SER A 160 -11.56 5.75 16.04
N PHE A 161 -10.88 4.69 15.62
CA PHE A 161 -9.51 4.36 16.00
C PHE A 161 -8.45 5.04 15.12
N SER A 162 -8.82 5.67 14.00
CA SER A 162 -7.86 6.44 13.19
C SER A 162 -7.40 7.69 13.96
N PRO A 163 -6.10 8.03 13.92
CA PRO A 163 -5.59 9.27 14.50
C PRO A 163 -6.23 10.49 13.87
N THR A 164 -6.39 11.56 14.65
CA THR A 164 -6.89 12.84 14.16
C THR A 164 -6.18 13.27 12.87
N PRO A 165 -6.91 13.75 11.84
CA PRO A 165 -6.30 14.25 10.62
C PRO A 165 -5.30 15.37 10.90
N GLU A 166 -4.20 15.38 10.16
CA GLU A 166 -3.23 16.48 10.19
C GLU A 166 -3.81 17.68 9.44
N THR A 167 -3.48 18.87 9.91
CA THR A 167 -3.99 20.14 9.37
C THR A 167 -3.00 20.84 8.43
N ASP A 168 -1.72 20.44 8.40
CA ASP A 168 -0.75 20.96 7.43
C ASP A 168 -1.15 20.48 6.03
N ALA A 169 -1.31 21.41 5.09
CA ALA A 169 -1.70 21.12 3.71
C ALA A 169 -0.69 20.22 2.97
N ARG A 170 0.55 20.10 3.47
CA ARG A 170 1.57 19.19 2.96
C ARG A 170 1.36 17.74 3.41
N ASP A 171 0.60 17.53 4.47
CA ASP A 171 0.26 16.20 4.96
C ASP A 171 -1.02 15.69 4.28
N HIS A 172 -0.97 14.44 3.83
CA HIS A 172 -2.14 13.75 3.29
C HIS A 172 -2.82 12.95 4.37
N ASN A 173 -4.15 13.00 4.37
CA ASN A 173 -5.00 12.25 5.28
C ASN A 173 -5.68 11.09 4.52
N PHE A 174 -4.95 10.43 3.62
CA PHE A 174 -5.51 9.38 2.78
C PHE A 174 -6.16 8.29 3.62
N SER A 175 -7.39 7.93 3.29
CA SER A 175 -8.11 6.83 3.93
C SER A 175 -8.63 5.84 2.90
N ALA A 176 -8.67 4.57 3.31
CA ALA A 176 -9.21 3.46 2.55
C ALA A 176 -10.04 2.55 3.47
N VAL A 177 -10.80 1.60 2.90
CA VAL A 177 -11.61 0.66 3.69
C VAL A 177 -10.69 -0.10 4.64
N GLY A 178 -10.89 0.09 5.94
CA GLY A 178 -10.10 -0.57 6.98
C GLY A 178 -10.94 -1.21 8.07
N GLU A 179 -12.28 -1.07 8.04
CA GLU A 179 -13.18 -1.74 8.98
C GLU A 179 -13.80 -3.00 8.40
N CYS A 180 -13.86 -4.05 9.23
CA CYS A 180 -14.50 -5.31 8.93
C CYS A 180 -14.03 -5.92 7.60
N VAL A 181 -12.74 -5.78 7.29
CA VAL A 181 -12.14 -6.32 6.07
C VAL A 181 -11.98 -7.82 6.22
N LYS A 182 -12.70 -8.58 5.40
CA LYS A 182 -12.56 -10.05 5.34
C LYS A 182 -11.37 -10.41 4.46
N SER A 183 -10.46 -11.23 4.97
CA SER A 183 -9.40 -11.83 4.16
C SER A 183 -8.90 -13.15 4.76
N CYS A 184 -7.94 -13.78 4.07
CA CYS A 184 -7.33 -15.05 4.43
C CYS A 184 -6.79 -15.00 5.87
N TRP A 185 -6.92 -16.11 6.59
CA TRP A 185 -6.37 -16.29 7.93
C TRP A 185 -5.70 -17.67 8.01
N PRO A 186 -4.59 -17.82 8.74
CA PRO A 186 -3.85 -19.09 8.79
C PRO A 186 -4.75 -20.24 9.19
N VAL A 187 -4.65 -21.34 8.45
CA VAL A 187 -5.43 -22.55 8.73
C VAL A 187 -4.58 -23.53 9.51
N LYS A 188 -5.11 -24.01 10.64
CA LYS A 188 -4.51 -25.15 11.35
C LYS A 188 -5.08 -26.43 10.75
N GLU A 189 -4.24 -27.46 10.60
CA GLU A 189 -4.69 -28.80 10.24
C GLU A 189 -5.30 -29.51 11.47
N PRO A 190 -6.38 -30.29 11.31
CA PRO A 190 -7.18 -30.47 10.10
C PRO A 190 -7.94 -29.17 9.74
N LEU A 191 -8.25 -28.93 8.46
CA LEU A 191 -8.98 -27.76 7.91
C LEU A 191 -10.42 -27.55 8.45
N THR A 192 -10.61 -27.56 9.77
CA THR A 192 -11.88 -27.37 10.48
C THR A 192 -12.04 -25.94 10.99
N ALA A 193 -10.96 -25.15 10.99
CA ALA A 193 -10.99 -23.74 11.36
C ALA A 193 -11.45 -22.85 10.18
N ASP A 194 -12.07 -21.71 10.49
CA ASP A 194 -12.40 -20.70 9.49
C ASP A 194 -11.11 -20.20 8.81
N LYS A 195 -11.12 -20.22 7.48
CA LYS A 195 -9.99 -19.84 6.63
C LYS A 195 -9.94 -18.33 6.40
N TYR A 196 -10.96 -17.61 6.86
CA TYR A 196 -11.04 -16.17 6.73
C TYR A 196 -11.29 -15.52 8.08
N LYS A 197 -10.92 -14.24 8.19
CA LYS A 197 -11.20 -13.43 9.38
C LYS A 197 -11.57 -12.01 8.96
N HIS A 198 -12.50 -11.41 9.69
CA HIS A 198 -12.79 -9.99 9.58
C HIS A 198 -11.90 -9.24 10.56
N MET A 199 -11.18 -8.25 10.07
CA MET A 199 -10.30 -7.42 10.88
C MET A 199 -10.57 -5.94 10.62
N SER A 200 -10.36 -5.12 11.64
CA SER A 200 -10.48 -3.66 11.57
C SER A 200 -9.17 -3.01 12.00
N GLY A 201 -8.74 -1.96 11.29
CA GLY A 201 -7.49 -1.27 11.56
C GLY A 201 -6.91 -0.55 10.35
N THR A 202 -6.10 0.48 10.59
CA THR A 202 -5.30 1.16 9.55
C THR A 202 -4.32 0.19 8.87
N SER A 203 -3.89 -0.85 9.57
CA SER A 203 -3.13 -1.99 9.04
C SER A 203 -3.82 -2.69 7.86
N PHE A 204 -5.16 -2.74 7.85
CA PHE A 204 -5.94 -3.39 6.78
C PHE A 204 -6.38 -2.40 5.70
N ALA A 205 -6.50 -1.11 6.03
CA ALA A 205 -6.67 -0.05 5.04
C ALA A 205 -5.46 0.09 4.13
N THR A 206 -4.25 -0.09 4.68
CA THR A 206 -2.97 0.04 3.96
C THR A 206 -2.87 -0.87 2.73
N PRO A 207 -3.07 -2.21 2.80
CA PRO A 207 -3.05 -3.06 1.61
C PRO A 207 -4.21 -2.81 0.64
N VAL A 208 -5.35 -2.28 1.10
CA VAL A 208 -6.42 -1.81 0.20
C VAL A 208 -5.92 -0.63 -0.63
N ALA A 209 -5.28 0.36 -0.01
CA ALA A 209 -4.69 1.49 -0.73
C ALA A 209 -3.59 1.03 -1.71
N VAL A 210 -2.70 0.13 -1.30
CA VAL A 210 -1.70 -0.49 -2.20
C VAL A 210 -2.37 -1.13 -3.42
N SER A 211 -3.47 -1.85 -3.21
CA SER A 211 -4.22 -2.50 -4.29
C SER A 211 -4.85 -1.48 -5.25
N ILE A 212 -5.40 -0.38 -4.73
CA ILE A 212 -5.94 0.72 -5.54
C ILE A 212 -4.83 1.38 -6.36
N ALA A 213 -3.67 1.66 -5.77
CA ALA A 213 -2.51 2.20 -6.47
C ALA A 213 -2.05 1.27 -7.61
N ALA A 214 -1.90 -0.02 -7.33
CA ALA A 214 -1.50 -1.02 -8.33
C ALA A 214 -2.53 -1.14 -9.47
N PHE A 215 -3.83 -1.07 -9.16
CA PHE A 215 -4.89 -1.02 -10.16
C PHE A 215 -4.76 0.22 -11.05
N MET A 216 -4.60 1.41 -10.47
CA MET A 216 -4.48 2.67 -11.23
C MET A 216 -3.26 2.68 -12.14
N VAL A 217 -2.11 2.19 -11.65
CA VAL A 217 -0.90 2.05 -12.48
C VAL A 217 -1.15 1.08 -13.63
N GLY A 218 -1.81 -0.06 -13.37
CA GLY A 218 -2.19 -1.00 -14.43
C GLY A 218 -3.16 -0.40 -15.45
N TYR A 219 -4.12 0.40 -14.99
CA TYR A 219 -5.05 1.15 -15.85
C TYR A 219 -4.29 2.11 -16.77
N ILE A 220 -3.39 2.94 -16.20
CA ILE A 220 -2.58 3.91 -16.96
C ILE A 220 -1.72 3.19 -17.99
N GLN A 221 -1.00 2.15 -17.59
CA GLN A 221 -0.14 1.36 -18.50
C GLN A 221 -0.93 0.73 -19.65
N ARG A 222 -2.18 0.33 -19.42
CA ARG A 222 -3.02 -0.31 -20.44
C ARG A 222 -3.70 0.69 -21.36
N LYS A 223 -4.19 1.80 -20.82
CA LYS A 223 -5.00 2.78 -21.55
C LYS A 223 -4.19 3.91 -22.16
N MET A 224 -3.01 4.18 -21.63
CA MET A 224 -2.15 5.29 -22.03
C MET A 224 -0.69 4.82 -22.25
N PRO A 225 -0.45 3.73 -23.01
CA PRO A 225 0.90 3.14 -23.17
C PRO A 225 1.89 4.05 -23.92
N ASN A 226 1.36 5.00 -24.69
CA ASN A 226 2.13 5.86 -25.59
C ASN A 226 2.43 7.24 -25.00
N TYR A 227 2.26 7.40 -23.68
CA TYR A 227 2.62 8.62 -22.97
C TYR A 227 3.91 8.42 -22.16
N ASP A 228 4.75 9.46 -22.18
CA ASP A 228 5.81 9.67 -21.21
C ASP A 228 5.31 10.63 -20.13
N TRP A 229 5.88 10.55 -18.93
CA TRP A 229 5.38 11.25 -17.75
C TRP A 229 6.49 12.06 -17.09
N ASN A 230 6.25 13.36 -16.88
CA ASN A 230 7.21 14.14 -16.07
C ASN A 230 7.11 13.78 -14.58
N VAL A 231 5.94 13.34 -14.12
CA VAL A 231 5.77 12.68 -12.81
C VAL A 231 5.37 11.24 -13.07
N GLU A 232 6.30 10.32 -12.89
CA GLU A 232 6.08 8.90 -13.15
C GLU A 232 4.88 8.37 -12.34
N PRO A 233 3.86 7.75 -12.96
CA PRO A 233 2.68 7.25 -12.24
C PRO A 233 3.03 6.26 -11.13
N LEU A 234 4.07 5.44 -11.34
CA LEU A 234 4.61 4.49 -10.37
C LEU A 234 5.79 5.09 -9.60
N SER A 235 5.59 6.28 -9.03
CA SER A 235 6.52 6.93 -8.09
C SER A 235 5.75 7.40 -6.85
N PRO A 236 6.42 7.68 -5.71
CA PRO A 236 5.74 8.20 -4.52
C PRO A 236 4.87 9.42 -4.83
N GLU A 237 5.40 10.38 -5.57
CA GLU A 237 4.71 11.60 -5.97
C GLU A 237 3.56 11.32 -6.94
N GLY A 238 3.76 10.40 -7.90
CA GLY A 238 2.72 10.01 -8.86
C GLY A 238 1.51 9.36 -8.18
N ILE A 239 1.74 8.40 -7.27
CA ILE A 239 0.63 7.76 -6.52
C ILE A 239 -0.06 8.77 -5.60
N GLN A 240 0.70 9.67 -4.96
CA GLN A 240 0.12 10.75 -4.16
C GLN A 240 -0.83 11.63 -4.97
N ILE A 241 -0.45 12.02 -6.19
CA ILE A 241 -1.30 12.79 -7.11
C ILE A 241 -2.54 11.99 -7.48
N ILE A 242 -2.38 10.72 -7.87
CA ILE A 242 -3.50 9.84 -8.22
C ILE A 242 -4.50 9.71 -7.05
N PHE A 243 -4.02 9.51 -5.82
CA PHE A 243 -4.89 9.43 -4.65
C PHE A 243 -5.60 10.74 -4.36
N ARG A 244 -4.94 11.89 -4.49
CA ARG A 244 -5.61 13.21 -4.37
C ARG A 244 -6.69 13.39 -5.43
N MET A 245 -6.49 12.90 -6.65
CA MET A 245 -7.52 12.94 -7.69
C MET A 245 -8.71 12.05 -7.33
N MET A 246 -8.45 10.86 -6.79
CA MET A 246 -9.49 9.91 -6.38
C MET A 246 -10.26 10.35 -5.12
N SER A 247 -9.69 11.22 -4.30
CA SER A 247 -10.33 11.78 -3.11
C SER A 247 -10.91 13.19 -3.30
N ARG A 248 -10.65 13.85 -4.44
CA ARG A 248 -11.14 15.20 -4.74
C ARG A 248 -12.67 15.25 -4.65
N GLY A 249 -13.19 16.08 -3.74
CA GLY A 249 -14.64 16.20 -3.50
C GLY A 249 -15.25 15.10 -2.61
N ASN A 250 -14.44 14.18 -2.09
CA ASN A 250 -14.87 13.11 -1.18
C ASN A 250 -14.24 13.21 0.22
N LYS A 251 -13.71 14.39 0.60
CA LYS A 251 -13.18 14.55 1.95
C LYS A 251 -14.27 14.41 3.00
N ARG A 252 -14.02 13.64 4.05
CA ARG A 252 -14.91 13.48 5.21
C ARG A 252 -14.12 13.66 6.49
N ASP A 253 -14.58 14.58 7.34
CA ASP A 253 -13.97 14.86 8.64
C ASP A 253 -12.46 15.06 8.59
N GLY A 254 -11.97 15.73 7.54
CA GLY A 254 -10.53 15.98 7.32
C GLY A 254 -9.76 14.85 6.64
N TYR A 255 -10.35 13.67 6.44
CA TYR A 255 -9.74 12.55 5.72
C TYR A 255 -9.98 12.60 4.22
N ASP A 256 -8.95 12.23 3.45
CA ASP A 256 -8.95 12.15 2.00
C ASP A 256 -9.41 10.74 1.57
N TRP A 257 -10.72 10.52 1.51
CA TRP A 257 -11.30 9.22 1.14
C TRP A 257 -10.95 8.80 -0.29
N ILE A 258 -10.13 7.76 -0.43
CA ILE A 258 -9.77 7.21 -1.74
C ILE A 258 -10.95 6.37 -2.24
N SER A 259 -11.70 6.92 -3.21
CA SER A 259 -12.91 6.28 -3.72
C SER A 259 -12.79 5.90 -5.20
N PRO A 260 -12.35 4.65 -5.52
CA PRO A 260 -12.37 4.15 -6.90
C PRO A 260 -13.77 4.20 -7.51
N GLN A 261 -14.79 3.83 -6.73
CA GLN A 261 -16.17 3.84 -7.22
C GLN A 261 -16.58 5.25 -7.65
N TRP A 262 -16.37 6.26 -6.82
CA TRP A 262 -16.71 7.64 -7.19
C TRP A 262 -15.89 8.10 -8.40
N PHE A 263 -14.58 7.83 -8.40
CA PHE A 263 -13.67 8.29 -9.45
C PHE A 263 -14.08 7.76 -10.84
N PHE A 264 -14.44 6.48 -10.95
CA PHE A 264 -14.80 5.84 -12.22
C PHE A 264 -16.29 5.94 -12.59
N THR A 265 -17.20 6.20 -11.64
CA THR A 265 -18.63 6.32 -11.94
C THR A 265 -19.07 7.76 -12.20
N LYS A 266 -18.39 8.75 -11.63
CA LYS A 266 -18.73 10.17 -11.81
C LYS A 266 -17.97 10.83 -12.97
N ASN A 267 -16.97 10.15 -13.53
CA ASN A 267 -16.20 10.65 -14.66
C ASN A 267 -16.25 9.66 -15.81
N ILE A 268 -16.38 10.19 -17.03
CA ILE A 268 -16.20 9.40 -18.24
C ILE A 268 -14.71 9.09 -18.45
N GLU A 269 -14.41 7.98 -19.11
CA GLU A 269 -13.02 7.49 -19.27
C GLU A 269 -12.08 8.53 -19.90
N GLY A 270 -12.53 9.25 -20.93
CA GLY A 270 -11.74 10.29 -21.58
C GLY A 270 -11.36 11.45 -20.65
N LYS A 271 -12.25 11.83 -19.72
CA LYS A 271 -11.97 12.86 -18.72
C LYS A 271 -10.93 12.38 -17.72
N ILE A 272 -11.04 11.13 -17.25
CA ILE A 272 -10.04 10.52 -16.35
C ILE A 272 -8.65 10.57 -16.99
N GLN A 273 -8.54 10.21 -18.27
CA GLN A 273 -7.27 10.25 -19.00
C GLN A 273 -6.73 11.68 -19.14
N GLN A 274 -7.58 12.65 -19.47
CA GLN A 274 -7.18 14.05 -19.56
C GLN A 274 -6.69 14.60 -18.22
N ASP A 275 -7.43 14.34 -17.14
CA ASP A 275 -7.05 14.77 -15.80
C ASP A 275 -5.71 14.11 -15.39
N LEU A 276 -5.50 12.84 -15.72
CA LEU A 276 -4.22 12.14 -15.49
C LEU A 276 -3.06 12.76 -16.29
N ILE A 277 -3.26 13.05 -17.58
CA ILE A 277 -2.25 13.75 -18.42
C ILE A 277 -1.89 15.09 -17.78
N GLN A 278 -2.89 15.86 -17.36
CA GLN A 278 -2.67 17.18 -16.80
C GLN A 278 -1.93 17.11 -15.46
N GLU A 279 -2.43 16.31 -14.52
CA GLU A 279 -1.92 16.27 -13.14
C GLU A 279 -0.55 15.57 -13.04
N LEU A 280 -0.33 14.50 -13.83
CA LEU A 280 0.97 13.82 -13.93
C LEU A 280 1.91 14.43 -14.98
N ARG A 281 1.46 15.48 -15.67
CA ARG A 281 2.22 16.22 -16.70
C ARG A 281 2.73 15.29 -17.80
N GLY A 282 1.86 14.44 -18.31
CA GLY A 282 2.14 13.50 -19.39
C GLY A 282 2.20 14.15 -20.77
N TYR A 283 2.94 13.55 -21.69
CA TYR A 283 3.02 13.97 -23.09
C TYR A 283 3.18 12.75 -24.02
N PRO A 284 2.71 12.82 -25.28
CA PRO A 284 2.86 11.71 -26.22
C PRO A 284 4.33 11.39 -26.51
N LYS A 285 4.66 10.11 -26.64
CA LYS A 285 5.98 9.64 -27.07
C LYS A 285 6.33 10.20 -28.45
N ALA A 286 7.59 10.55 -28.65
CA ALA A 286 8.08 11.20 -29.88
C ALA A 286 7.82 10.42 -31.19
N THR A 287 7.58 9.10 -31.11
CA THR A 287 7.24 8.27 -32.28
C THR A 287 5.82 8.49 -32.81
N ASP A 288 4.89 9.00 -32.00
CA ASP A 288 3.48 9.16 -32.37
C ASP A 288 3.10 10.60 -32.76
N ALA A 289 3.93 11.59 -32.44
CA ALA A 289 3.71 13.00 -32.79
C ALA A 289 3.58 13.20 -34.32
N LYS A 290 4.24 12.38 -35.13
CA LYS A 290 4.13 12.42 -36.61
C LYS A 290 2.81 11.88 -37.17
N SER A 291 2.02 11.15 -36.37
CA SER A 291 0.75 10.58 -36.82
C SER A 291 -0.47 11.45 -36.50
N MET A 292 -0.33 12.40 -35.57
CA MET A 292 -1.37 13.36 -35.19
C MET A 292 -1.37 14.63 -36.03
N GLU A 293 -0.27 14.95 -36.74
CA GLU A 293 -0.22 16.08 -37.68
C GLU A 293 -0.81 15.75 -39.06
N THR A 294 -1.23 14.51 -39.31
CA THR A 294 -1.77 14.06 -40.62
C THR A 294 -3.24 13.62 -40.58
N LYS A 295 -4.04 14.13 -39.64
CA LYS A 295 -5.51 13.93 -39.65
C LYS A 295 -6.27 15.23 -39.49
#